data_AF-A0A7X8FSC4-F1
#
_entry.id   AF-A0A7X8FSC4-F1
#
_cell.length_a   1.000
_cell.length_b   1.000
_cell.length_c   1.000
_cell.angle_alpha   90.00
_cell.angle_beta   90.00
_cell.angle_gamma   90.00
#
_symmetry.space_group_name_H-M   'P 1'
#
loop_
_entity.id
_entity.type
_entity.pdbx_description
1 polymer ?
#
loop_
_entity_poly.entity_id
_entity_poly.type
_entity_poly.pdbx_seq_one_letter_code
_entity_poly.pdbx_strand_id
1 'polypeptide(L)' 'KEKVIAASRYRVPEVFLPAENEKDLEEVPESIRENFTFHFVRDIREILDKAFVDA' A
#
# COMPACT_ATOMS: atom_id res chain seq x y z
N LYS A 1 -4.93 -1.26 -11.47
CA LYS A 1 -6.40 -1.12 -11.28
C LYS A 1 -7.04 -2.24 -10.43
N GLU A 2 -6.87 -3.53 -10.75
CA GLU A 2 -7.52 -4.63 -10.00
C GLU A 2 -7.13 -4.73 -8.51
N LYS A 3 -5.88 -4.48 -8.14
CA LYS A 3 -5.42 -4.56 -6.74
C LYS A 3 -6.05 -3.50 -5.81
N VAL A 4 -6.25 -2.29 -6.34
CA VAL A 4 -6.80 -1.17 -5.58
C VAL A 4 -8.29 -1.38 -5.29
N ILE A 5 -9.02 -1.98 -6.25
CA ILE A 5 -10.44 -2.34 -6.08
C ILE A 5 -10.61 -3.45 -5.04
N ALA A 6 -9.68 -4.41 -4.99
CA ALA A 6 -9.66 -5.45 -3.96
C ALA A 6 -9.40 -4.85 -2.56
N ALA A 7 -8.40 -3.99 -2.41
CA ALA A 7 -8.09 -3.34 -1.12
C ALA A 7 -9.27 -2.54 -0.56
N SER A 8 -10.03 -1.86 -1.42
CA SER A 8 -11.26 -1.13 -1.06
C SER A 8 -12.40 -2.03 -0.57
N ARG A 9 -12.49 -3.27 -1.05
CA ARG A 9 -13.49 -4.25 -0.58
C ARG A 9 -13.17 -4.85 0.80
N TYR A 10 -11.90 -4.87 1.20
CA TYR A 10 -11.47 -5.59 2.41
C TYR A 10 -11.18 -4.69 3.61
N ARG A 11 -11.45 -3.37 3.54
CA ARG A 11 -11.11 -2.40 4.62
C ARG A 11 -9.67 -2.60 5.12
N VAL A 12 -8.72 -2.77 4.21
CA VAL A 12 -7.31 -2.88 4.56
C VAL A 12 -6.76 -1.45 4.58
N PRO A 13 -6.54 -0.83 5.74
CA PRO A 13 -6.15 0.58 5.82
C PRO A 13 -4.72 0.83 5.33
N GLU A 14 -3.92 -0.23 5.19
CA GLU A 14 -2.49 -0.15 4.87
C GLU A 14 -2.15 -1.01 3.65
N VAL A 15 -1.40 -0.44 2.70
CA VAL A 15 -1.01 -1.10 1.45
C VAL A 15 0.49 -0.94 1.26
N PHE A 16 1.20 -2.07 1.10
CA PHE A 16 2.63 -2.07 0.77
C PHE A 16 2.81 -2.07 -0.76
N LEU A 17 3.62 -1.14 -1.26
CA LEU A 17 3.98 -1.03 -2.67
C LEU A 17 5.50 -0.95 -2.84
N PRO A 18 6.05 -1.49 -3.94
CA PRO A 18 7.45 -1.25 -4.29
C PRO A 18 7.70 0.25 -4.44
N ALA A 19 8.87 0.74 -4.06
CA ALA A 19 9.26 2.15 -4.28
C ALA A 19 9.19 2.56 -5.76
N GLU A 20 9.37 1.61 -6.68
CA GLU A 20 9.26 1.84 -8.12
C GLU A 20 7.81 2.15 -8.57
N ASN A 21 6.82 1.70 -7.80
CA ASN A 21 5.39 1.91 -8.05
C ASN A 21 4.85 3.22 -7.43
N GLU A 22 5.70 4.04 -6.83
CA GLU A 22 5.32 5.37 -6.32
C GLU A 22 4.76 6.25 -7.44
N LYS A 23 5.34 6.17 -8.64
CA LYS A 23 4.90 6.94 -9.82
C LYS A 23 3.53 6.51 -10.34
N ASP A 24 3.22 5.21 -10.30
CA ASP A 24 1.88 4.69 -10.65
C ASP A 24 0.81 5.12 -9.64
N LEU A 25 1.21 5.49 -8.42
CA LEU A 25 0.26 5.96 -7.40
C LEU A 25 -0.32 7.33 -7.73
N GLU A 26 0.40 8.16 -8.49
CA GLU A 26 -0.08 9.46 -8.96
C GLU A 26 -1.30 9.33 -9.89
N GLU A 27 -1.44 8.18 -10.57
CA GLU A 27 -2.61 7.84 -11.39
C GLU A 27 -3.84 7.40 -10.57
N VAL A 28 -3.67 7.17 -9.26
CA VAL A 28 -4.77 6.79 -8.36
C VAL A 28 -5.51 8.05 -7.88
N PRO A 29 -6.85 8.10 -7.97
CA PRO A 29 -7.64 9.24 -7.52
C PRO A 29 -7.35 9.60 -6.05
N GLU A 30 -7.27 10.89 -5.75
CA GLU A 30 -6.99 11.40 -4.39
C GLU A 30 -7.98 10.86 -3.35
N SER A 31 -9.27 10.80 -3.66
CA SER A 31 -10.31 10.26 -2.77
C SER A 31 -10.08 8.78 -2.39
N ILE A 32 -9.36 8.03 -3.21
CA ILE A 32 -8.92 6.68 -2.86
C ILE A 32 -7.64 6.79 -2.03
N ARG A 33 -6.67 7.59 -2.44
CA ARG A 33 -5.40 7.74 -1.72
C ARG A 33 -5.57 8.20 -0.27
N GLU A 34 -6.50 9.10 0.01
CA GLU A 34 -6.77 9.59 1.37
C GLU A 34 -7.35 8.52 2.30
N ASN A 35 -7.93 7.45 1.76
CA ASN A 35 -8.50 6.35 2.54
C ASN A 35 -7.52 5.20 2.80
N PHE A 36 -6.29 5.27 2.25
CA PHE A 36 -5.26 4.23 2.41
C PHE A 36 -3.92 4.80 2.84
N THR A 37 -3.24 4.11 3.73
CA THR A 37 -1.85 4.37 4.09
C THR A 37 -0.95 3.54 3.17
N PHE A 38 -0.18 4.21 2.31
CA PHE A 38 0.76 3.54 1.42
C PHE A 38 2.15 3.46 2.08
N HIS A 39 2.69 2.25 2.14
CA HIS A 39 4.05 1.99 2.59
C HIS A 39 4.89 1.60 1.38
N PHE A 40 5.77 2.49 0.95
CA PHE A 40 6.73 2.21 -0.12
C PHE A 40 7.94 1.48 0.44
N VAL A 41 8.24 0.31 -0.10
CA VAL A 41 9.31 -0.58 0.35
C VAL A 41 10.21 -0.96 -0.82
N ARG A 42 11.48 -1.17 -0.55
CA ARG A 42 12.49 -1.60 -1.54
C ARG A 42 12.89 -3.04 -1.35
N ASP A 43 12.79 -3.55 -0.13
CA ASP A 43 13.10 -4.93 0.22
C ASP A 43 11.97 -5.57 1.01
N ILE A 44 11.78 -6.88 0.85
CA ILE A 44 10.75 -7.63 1.58
C ILE A 44 10.98 -7.59 3.10
N ARG A 45 12.23 -7.38 3.54
CA ARG A 45 12.55 -7.20 4.96
C ARG A 45 11.85 -6.00 5.57
N GLU A 46 11.67 -4.91 4.82
CA GLU A 46 10.94 -3.73 5.30
C GLU A 46 9.45 -4.01 5.50
N ILE A 47 8.88 -4.92 4.70
CA ILE A 47 7.51 -5.40 4.89
C ILE A 47 7.43 -6.23 6.16
N LEU A 48 8.37 -7.15 6.36
CA LEU A 48 8.37 -8.03 7.52
C LEU A 48 8.48 -7.24 8.84
N ASP A 49 9.35 -6.23 8.88
CA ASP A 49 9.54 -5.35 10.05
C ASP A 49 8.29 -4.52 10.39
N LYS A 50 7.57 -4.04 9.36
CA LYS A 50 6.37 -3.21 9.54
C LYS A 50 5.08 -4.00 9.75
N ALA A 51 4.94 -5.16 9.11
CA ALA A 51 3.72 -5.96 9.14
C ALA A 51 3.66 -6.94 10.31
N PHE A 52 4.82 -7.35 10.83
CA PHE A 52 4.92 -8.23 12.00
C PHE A 52 5.54 -7.45 13.14
N VAL A 53 4.68 -6.76 13.91
CA VAL A 53 5.08 -6.25 15.22
C VAL A 53 5.28 -7.48 16.11
N ASP A 54 6.51 -7.71 16.58
CA ASP A 54 6.82 -8.75 17.57
C ASP A 54 5.89 -8.59 18.80
N ALA A 55 5.41 -9.72 19.31
CA ALA A 55 4.40 -9.83 20.38
C ALA A 55 4.89 -9.35 21.76
#